data_AF-A0A1F7IR31-F1
#
_entry.id   AF-A0A1F7IR31-F1
#
_cell.length_a   1.000
_cell.length_b   1.000
_cell.length_c   1.000
_cell.angle_alpha   90.00
_cell.angle_beta   90.00
_cell.angle_gamma   90.00
#
_symmetry.space_group_name_H-M   'P 1'
#
loop_
_entity.id
_entity.type
_entity.pdbx_description
1 polymer ?
#
loop_
_entity_poly.entity_id
_entity_poly.type
_entity_poly.pdbx_seq_one_letter_code
_entity_poly.pdbx_strand_id
1 'polypeptide(L)'
;MKLLLDQNISRKLVKKLQNLFPETNHVYLLGLQIASDEEVWNYARNNNFIIVTQDSDFYERSLVYGYQVKIIWLRTGNTTTQNIEQILIKHHKDILMLEKDETLGCLQIY
;
A
#
# COMPACT_ATOMS: atom_id res chain seq x y z
N MET A 1 -6.82 -9.84 1.04
CA MET A 1 -6.01 -8.62 0.99
C MET A 1 -6.11 -7.88 -0.33
N LYS A 2 -6.35 -6.57 -0.25
CA LYS A 2 -6.35 -5.63 -1.38
C LYS A 2 -5.27 -4.57 -1.15
N LEU A 3 -4.46 -4.26 -2.16
CA LEU A 3 -3.45 -3.21 -2.07
C LEU A 3 -3.95 -1.93 -2.74
N LEU A 4 -3.81 -0.78 -2.07
CA LEU A 4 -4.01 0.53 -2.66
C LEU A 4 -2.65 1.15 -2.93
N LEU A 5 -2.29 1.23 -4.20
CA LEU A 5 -1.03 1.84 -4.63
C LEU A 5 -1.18 3.36 -4.60
N ASP A 6 -0.28 3.99 -3.85
CA ASP A 6 -0.16 5.44 -3.74
C ASP A 6 0.27 6.08 -5.07
N GLN A 7 0.10 7.41 -5.18
CA GLN A 7 0.32 8.19 -6.39
C GLN A 7 1.78 8.11 -6.90
N ASN A 8 2.75 7.94 -6.00
CA ASN A 8 4.17 7.77 -6.33
C ASN A 8 4.49 6.37 -6.88
N ILE A 9 3.59 5.39 -6.72
CA ILE A 9 3.77 4.02 -7.21
C ILE A 9 3.22 3.90 -8.62
N SER A 10 3.91 3.15 -9.48
CA SER A 10 3.43 2.96 -10.85
C SER A 10 2.11 2.19 -10.92
N ARG A 11 1.04 2.83 -11.44
CA ARG A 11 -0.25 2.19 -11.77
C ARG A 11 -0.16 0.93 -12.64
N LYS A 12 0.94 0.74 -13.38
CA LYS A 12 1.17 -0.48 -14.18
C LYS A 12 1.27 -1.74 -13.29
N LEU A 13 1.65 -1.59 -12.02
CA LEU A 13 1.71 -2.70 -11.05
C LEU A 13 0.35 -3.31 -10.77
N VAL A 14 -0.73 -2.53 -10.86
CA VAL A 14 -2.08 -3.02 -10.58
C VAL A 14 -2.37 -4.31 -11.33
N LYS A 15 -2.10 -4.35 -12.64
CA LYS A 15 -2.33 -5.53 -13.48
C LYS A 15 -1.42 -6.71 -13.11
N LYS A 16 -0.19 -6.42 -12.71
CA LYS A 16 0.83 -7.44 -12.38
C LYS A 16 0.55 -8.11 -11.04
N LEU A 17 0.01 -7.35 -10.09
CA LEU A 17 -0.26 -7.79 -8.73
C LEU A 17 -1.59 -8.52 -8.59
N GLN A 18 -2.52 -8.45 -9.55
CA GLN A 18 -3.85 -9.09 -9.45
C GLN A 18 -3.80 -10.57 -9.07
N ASN A 19 -2.80 -11.32 -9.56
CA ASN A 19 -2.70 -12.75 -9.31
C ASN A 19 -2.33 -13.08 -7.85
N LEU A 20 -1.60 -12.19 -7.17
CA LEU A 20 -1.13 -12.40 -5.79
C LEU A 20 -1.97 -11.62 -4.78
N PHE A 21 -2.38 -10.42 -5.17
CA PHE A 21 -3.18 -9.49 -4.38
C PHE A 21 -4.41 -9.08 -5.20
N PRO A 22 -5.45 -9.93 -5.23
CA PRO A 22 -6.67 -9.63 -5.97
C PRO A 22 -7.28 -8.29 -5.55
N GLU A 23 -7.91 -7.59 -6.50
CA GLU A 23 -8.53 -6.29 -6.28
C GLU A 23 -7.55 -5.17 -5.89
N THR A 24 -6.24 -5.40 -6.05
CA THR A 24 -5.26 -4.31 -5.99
C THR A 24 -5.69 -3.20 -6.93
N ASN A 25 -5.58 -1.95 -6.47
CA ASN A 25 -5.94 -0.78 -7.25
C ASN A 25 -4.95 0.35 -6.98
N HIS A 26 -5.13 1.47 -7.66
CA HIS A 26 -4.25 2.63 -7.56
C HIS A 26 -5.10 3.88 -7.40
N VAL A 27 -4.65 4.85 -6.60
CA VAL A 27 -5.40 6.09 -6.30
C VAL A 27 -5.91 6.78 -7.57
N TYR A 28 -5.06 6.95 -8.59
CA TYR A 28 -5.45 7.43 -9.91
C TYR A 28 -6.60 6.67 -10.60
N LEU A 29 -6.60 5.34 -10.59
CA LEU A 29 -7.64 4.54 -11.26
C LEU A 29 -8.99 4.64 -10.53
N LEU A 30 -8.97 5.04 -9.27
CA LEU A 30 -10.13 5.28 -8.43
C LEU A 30 -10.61 6.73 -8.47
N GLY A 31 -9.97 7.60 -9.26
CA GLY A 31 -10.31 9.02 -9.31
C GLY A 31 -9.80 9.83 -8.11
N LEU A 32 -8.91 9.26 -7.29
CA LEU A 32 -8.37 9.85 -6.07
C LEU A 32 -7.04 10.61 -6.28
N GLN A 33 -6.65 10.89 -7.53
CA GLN A 33 -5.37 11.53 -7.85
C GLN A 33 -5.23 12.97 -7.33
N ILE A 34 -6.34 13.65 -7.08
CA ILE A 34 -6.39 14.99 -6.48
C ILE A 34 -6.92 14.97 -5.03
N ALA A 35 -7.19 13.77 -4.51
CA ALA A 35 -7.67 13.60 -3.16
C ALA A 35 -6.54 13.87 -2.17
N SER A 36 -6.88 14.44 -1.03
CA SER A 36 -5.96 14.58 0.11
C SER A 36 -5.59 13.22 0.68
N ASP A 37 -4.46 13.15 1.40
CA ASP A 37 -4.05 11.92 2.11
C ASP A 37 -5.11 11.43 3.09
N GLU A 38 -5.91 12.34 3.66
CA GLU A 38 -7.02 11.98 4.54
C GLU A 38 -8.14 11.27 3.78
N GLU A 39 -8.49 11.76 2.59
CA GLU A 39 -9.48 11.11 1.72
C GLU A 39 -8.99 9.75 1.24
N VAL A 40 -7.71 9.63 0.85
CA VAL A 40 -7.09 8.35 0.48
C VAL A 40 -7.09 7.39 1.67
N TRP A 41 -6.75 7.88 2.87
CA TRP A 41 -6.77 7.09 4.10
C TRP A 41 -8.17 6.57 4.43
N ASN A 42 -9.18 7.45 4.39
CA ASN A 42 -10.56 7.07 4.66
C ASN A 42 -11.09 6.11 3.60
N TYR A 43 -10.72 6.29 2.34
CA TYR A 43 -11.06 5.36 1.28
C TYR A 43 -10.44 3.98 1.55
N ALA A 44 -9.15 3.92 1.91
CA ALA A 44 -8.47 2.68 2.22
C ALA A 44 -9.12 1.96 3.40
N ARG A 45 -9.42 2.69 4.49
CA ARG A 45 -10.12 2.19 5.67
C ARG A 45 -11.48 1.60 5.30
N ASN A 46 -12.33 2.37 4.62
CA ASN A 46 -13.71 1.98 4.33
C ASN A 46 -13.82 0.78 3.36
N ASN A 47 -12.78 0.55 2.56
CA ASN A 47 -12.76 -0.52 1.56
C ASN A 47 -11.77 -1.64 1.89
N ASN A 48 -11.22 -1.67 3.11
CA ASN A 48 -10.26 -2.67 3.60
C ASN A 48 -9.02 -2.82 2.71
N PHE A 49 -8.44 -1.69 2.28
CA PHE A 49 -7.15 -1.67 1.58
C PHE A 49 -5.98 -1.54 2.55
N ILE A 50 -4.87 -2.16 2.17
CA ILE A 50 -3.53 -1.85 2.69
C ILE A 50 -2.89 -0.84 1.75
N ILE A 51 -2.40 0.28 2.26
CA ILE A 51 -1.75 1.31 1.44
C ILE A 51 -0.30 0.92 1.18
N VAL A 52 0.12 0.96 -0.08
CA VAL A 52 1.52 0.79 -0.50
C VAL A 52 2.06 2.15 -0.90
N THR A 53 3.06 2.64 -0.19
CA THR A 53 3.66 3.96 -0.43
C THR A 53 5.18 3.94 -0.27
N GLN A 54 5.87 4.90 -0.89
CA GLN A 54 7.27 5.24 -0.59
C GLN A 54 7.40 6.41 0.40
N ASP A 55 6.33 7.16 0.61
CA ASP A 55 6.33 8.37 1.44
C ASP A 55 6.01 8.05 2.91
N SER A 56 6.50 8.89 3.82
CA SER A 56 6.31 8.73 5.27
C SER A 56 4.91 9.08 5.74
N ASP A 57 4.17 9.90 5.00
CA ASP A 57 2.98 10.60 5.50
C ASP A 57 1.88 9.62 5.94
N PHE A 58 1.68 8.52 5.20
CA PHE A 58 0.74 7.47 5.60
C PHE A 58 1.22 6.67 6.81
N TYR A 59 2.52 6.43 6.94
CA TYR A 59 3.08 5.79 8.13
C TYR A 59 2.90 6.67 9.38
N GLU A 60 3.24 7.96 9.29
CA GLU A 60 3.05 8.92 10.37
C GLU A 60 1.56 9.02 10.76
N ARG A 61 0.67 9.03 9.77
CA ARG A 61 -0.78 8.99 9.97
C ARG A 61 -1.22 7.71 10.72
N SER A 62 -0.61 6.55 10.44
CA SER A 62 -0.88 5.31 11.17
C SER A 62 -0.47 5.34 12.64
N LEU A 63 0.54 6.15 12.99
CA LEU A 63 0.95 6.34 14.39
C LEU A 63 -0.07 7.19 15.16
N VAL A 64 -0.74 8.13 14.49
CA VAL A 64 -1.74 9.03 15.09
C VAL A 64 -3.11 8.35 15.22
N TYR A 65 -3.59 7.69 14.16
CA TYR A 65 -4.93 7.10 14.10
C TYR A 65 -4.98 5.60 14.47
N GLY A 66 -3.84 5.02 14.81
CA GLY A 66 -3.68 3.59 15.06
C GLY A 66 -3.76 2.75 13.78
N TYR A 67 -3.86 1.43 13.96
CA TYR A 67 -3.66 0.45 12.90
C TYR A 67 -4.94 0.08 12.13
N GLN A 68 -5.87 1.03 12.01
CA GLN A 68 -7.12 0.83 11.26
C GLN A 68 -6.87 0.68 9.75
N VAL A 69 -5.76 1.24 9.25
CA VAL A 69 -5.26 1.02 7.89
C VAL A 69 -3.84 0.51 8.02
N LYS A 70 -3.55 -0.63 7.38
CA LYS A 70 -2.21 -1.19 7.33
C LYS A 70 -1.40 -0.52 6.23
N ILE A 71 -0.11 -0.35 6.46
CA ILE A 71 0.82 0.32 5.56
C ILE A 71 1.93 -0.65 5.14
N ILE A 72 2.23 -0.69 3.84
CA ILE A 72 3.45 -1.26 3.29
C ILE A 72 4.32 -0.09 2.87
N TRP A 73 5.40 0.15 3.61
CA TRP A 73 6.30 1.25 3.35
C TRP A 73 7.54 0.76 2.60
N LEU A 74 7.62 1.10 1.32
CA LEU A 74 8.72 0.74 0.45
C LEU A 74 9.90 1.70 0.64
N ARG A 75 10.95 1.23 1.32
CA ARG A 75 12.19 1.95 1.61
C ARG A 75 13.26 1.74 0.52
N THR A 76 12.82 1.69 -0.74
CA THR A 76 13.67 1.38 -1.90
C THR A 76 14.25 2.61 -2.59
N GLY A 77 13.76 3.81 -2.24
CA GLY A 77 13.98 5.02 -3.02
C GLY A 77 13.47 4.92 -4.46
N ASN A 78 14.00 5.77 -5.34
CA ASN A 78 13.69 5.73 -6.77
C ASN A 78 14.19 4.41 -7.38
N THR A 79 13.24 3.59 -7.82
CA THR A 79 13.54 2.30 -8.43
C THR A 79 12.56 1.96 -9.55
N THR A 80 12.87 0.93 -10.31
CA THR A 80 12.02 0.55 -11.43
C THR A 80 10.72 -0.08 -10.95
N THR A 81 9.66 0.05 -11.73
CA THR A 81 8.39 -0.65 -11.48
C THR A 81 8.60 -2.16 -11.33
N GLN A 82 9.51 -2.74 -12.10
CA GLN A 82 9.81 -4.17 -12.03
C GLN A 82 10.52 -4.55 -10.72
N ASN A 83 11.36 -3.67 -10.17
CA ASN A 83 11.97 -3.92 -8.87
C ASN A 83 10.93 -3.89 -7.74
N ILE A 84 10.02 -2.90 -7.74
CA ILE A 84 8.91 -2.85 -6.76
C ILE A 84 8.06 -4.12 -6.83
N GLU A 85 7.73 -4.58 -8.05
CA GLU A 85 7.02 -5.84 -8.25
C GLU A 85 7.75 -7.02 -7.59
N GLN A 86 9.04 -7.19 -7.89
CA GLN A 86 9.82 -8.31 -7.33
C GLN A 86 9.92 -8.23 -5.80
N ILE A 87 10.04 -7.03 -5.23
CA ILE A 87 10.06 -6.82 -3.79
C ILE A 87 8.73 -7.24 -3.16
N LEU A 88 7.59 -6.79 -3.72
CA LEU A 88 6.26 -7.17 -3.23
C LEU A 88 6.01 -8.68 -3.36
N ILE A 89 6.49 -9.31 -4.44
CA ILE A 89 6.41 -10.77 -4.65
C ILE A 89 7.26 -11.50 -3.59
N LYS A 90 8.51 -11.06 -3.39
CA LYS A 90 9.44 -11.65 -2.44
C LYS A 90 8.88 -11.62 -1.01
N HIS A 91 8.23 -10.52 -0.63
CA HIS A 91 7.66 -10.31 0.69
C HIS A 91 6.18 -10.71 0.79
N HIS A 92 5.63 -11.43 -0.19
CA HIS A 92 4.21 -11.81 -0.23
C HIS A 92 3.72 -12.45 1.08
N LYS A 93 4.51 -13.33 1.68
CA LYS A 93 4.16 -13.99 2.95
C LYS A 93 4.09 -12.99 4.11
N ASP A 94 5.06 -12.08 4.21
CA ASP A 94 5.11 -11.08 5.27
C ASP A 94 3.92 -10.12 5.16
N ILE A 95 3.54 -9.76 3.93
CA ILE A 95 2.38 -8.89 3.69
C ILE A 95 1.08 -9.60 4.09
N LEU A 96 0.93 -10.90 3.79
CA LEU A 96 -0.23 -11.68 4.25
C LEU A 96 -0.29 -11.82 5.78
N MET A 97 0.86 -11.83 6.46
CA MET A 97 0.91 -11.82 7.92
C MET A 97 0.47 -10.46 8.48
N LEU A 98 0.89 -9.35 7.85
CA LEU A 98 0.50 -7.99 8.25
C LEU A 98 -1.02 -7.79 8.27
N GLU A 99 -1.76 -8.37 7.32
CA GLU A 99 -3.23 -8.28 7.29
C GLU A 99 -3.89 -8.86 8.55
N LYS A 100 -3.27 -9.91 9.14
CA LYS A 100 -3.80 -10.64 10.30
C LYS A 100 -3.24 -10.15 11.63
N ASP A 101 -2.18 -9.37 11.60
CA ASP A 101 -1.50 -8.90 12.80
C ASP A 101 -2.25 -7.70 13.38
N GLU A 102 -2.79 -7.81 14.59
CA GLU A 102 -3.49 -6.70 15.26
C GLU A 102 -2.53 -5.67 15.88
N THR A 103 -1.25 -6.05 16.06
CA THR A 103 -0.22 -5.26 16.74
C THR A 103 0.67 -4.48 15.78
N LEU A 104 0.80 -4.93 14.54
CA LEU A 104 1.67 -4.30 13.53
C LEU A 104 0.85 -3.50 12.52
N GLY A 105 1.01 -2.17 12.50
CA GLY A 105 0.36 -1.30 11.51
C GLY A 105 1.12 -1.08 10.22
N CYS A 106 2.45 -1.26 10.25
CA CYS A 106 3.32 -0.92 9.13
C CYS A 106 4.38 -2.00 8.92
N LEU A 107 4.48 -2.48 7.69
CA LEU A 107 5.57 -3.34 7.22
C LEU A 107 6.53 -2.51 6.38
N GLN A 108 7.75 -2.34 6.87
CA GLN A 108 8.81 -1.68 6.13
C GLN A 108 9.57 -2.72 5.28
N ILE A 109 9.74 -2.43 3.99
CA ILE A 109 10.39 -3.33 3.03
C ILE A 109 11.48 -2.56 2.27
N TYR A 110 12.66 -3.16 2.12
CA TYR A 110 13.85 -2.56 1.51
C TYR A 110 14.19 -3.17 0.14
#